data_AF-A0AAX4NEF0-F1
#
_entry.id   AF-A0AAX4NEF0-F1
#
_cell.length_a   1.000
_cell.length_b   1.000
_cell.length_c   1.000
_cell.angle_alpha   90.00
_cell.angle_beta   90.00
_cell.angle_gamma   90.00
#
_symmetry.space_group_name_H-M   'P 1'
#
loop_
_entity.id
_entity.type
_entity.pdbx_description
1 polymer ?
#
loop_
_entity_poly.entity_id
_entity_poly.type
_entity_poly.pdbx_seq_one_letter_code
_entity_poly.pdbx_strand_id
1 'polypeptide(L)'
;MNDAKRLGRFSGIEFGKKEVIFVLFAAAISGVFLMLYGETKNIVFIIIAAASAVMLMAIFLKPVLERDNRKNNINSNIPFFITAFATLSVSGANRIDIIELLSKKDKLGFLKDDMVKLVNLVKNWKRGLSEAAMFLSQRTPSEVFADFLARFGHAIDSGQDFEEFVRDEAGTVMGNFETTYISSLYTFDLYKDMYVSLLLAFAFLITFILIMPILIPINIIAVLSLSMITIIMGEGLLVYGIKIVLPNDPIWHDTGIKTELQIKIRRIFIMAGVLSMVLLTALLATGLYTRIPFYFDVAIVITPFAWPGIVGSREEKKITKKDDMFGSFIRSLAGSASARGNMIIDALKSIVLHDFGSLTADIRNLYKRLTYRISNKEAWRNFSAETGSHLIEVFSESFMESVDLGSDAEKAGMVVADNFDKVIRLRKRRHSSVASYVGVIYGITGGLAFSLAISYGVLEIISKVFSTLDVSSLQDFGIFVAQPPSELFIIEIFIVAILFLHSFVAGTALEIADGGRVAHSLHHAVIMIWIVSFVIYGTLQVVVLMLGGGL
;
A
#
# COMPACT_ATOMS: atom_id res chain seq x y z
N MET A 1 23.61 24.52 -25.15
CA MET A 1 23.53 23.49 -26.20
C MET A 1 23.61 22.14 -25.49
N ASN A 2 22.47 21.44 -25.43
CA ASN A 2 22.25 20.05 -24.97
C ASN A 2 22.76 19.63 -23.58
N ASP A 3 22.17 20.19 -22.51
CA ASP A 3 21.91 19.38 -21.30
C ASP A 3 20.58 18.66 -21.52
N ALA A 4 20.67 17.46 -22.10
CA ALA A 4 19.52 16.57 -22.15
C ALA A 4 19.01 16.38 -20.72
N LYS A 5 17.74 16.76 -20.49
CA LYS A 5 16.95 16.40 -19.31
C LYS A 5 17.37 14.98 -18.89
N ARG A 6 18.02 14.82 -17.72
CA ARG A 6 18.36 13.51 -17.13
C ARG A 6 17.05 12.83 -16.68
N LEU A 7 16.20 12.52 -17.65
CA LEU A 7 14.89 11.87 -17.52
C LEU A 7 14.94 10.47 -18.14
N GLY A 8 16.12 9.83 -18.18
CA GLY A 8 16.21 8.43 -18.53
C GLY A 8 15.70 7.58 -17.36
N ARG A 9 14.98 6.48 -17.66
CA ARG A 9 14.58 5.48 -16.65
C ARG A 9 15.76 4.99 -15.79
N PHE A 10 17.01 5.17 -16.24
CA PHE A 10 18.23 4.80 -15.53
C PHE A 10 19.19 5.97 -15.21
N SER A 11 18.84 7.23 -15.50
CA SER A 11 19.75 8.35 -15.21
C SER A 11 19.72 8.73 -13.73
N GLY A 12 20.90 8.83 -13.11
CA GLY A 12 21.05 9.18 -11.69
C GLY A 12 21.07 7.99 -10.73
N ILE A 13 21.19 6.76 -11.23
CA ILE A 13 21.39 5.55 -10.43
C ILE A 13 22.88 5.35 -10.22
N GLU A 14 23.36 5.62 -9.00
CA GLU A 14 24.73 5.31 -8.59
C GLU A 14 24.67 4.17 -7.59
N PHE A 15 25.25 3.01 -7.94
CA PHE A 15 25.41 1.92 -6.98
C PHE A 15 26.56 2.25 -6.04
N GLY A 16 26.30 2.23 -4.73
CA GLY A 16 27.34 2.36 -3.73
C GLY A 16 28.32 1.17 -3.79
N LYS A 17 29.60 1.40 -3.43
CA LYS A 17 30.62 0.33 -3.39
C LYS A 17 30.18 -0.91 -2.59
N LYS A 18 29.42 -0.72 -1.51
CA LYS A 18 28.87 -1.80 -0.69
C LYS A 18 27.81 -2.62 -1.43
N GLU A 19 27.00 -1.99 -2.27
CA GLU A 19 25.92 -2.64 -3.02
C GLU A 19 26.48 -3.51 -4.14
N VAL A 20 27.53 -3.04 -4.83
CA VAL A 20 28.25 -3.83 -5.83
C VAL A 20 28.88 -5.08 -5.21
N ILE A 21 29.51 -4.97 -4.04
CA ILE A 21 30.08 -6.11 -3.31
C ILE A 21 28.99 -7.13 -2.96
N PHE A 22 27.83 -6.65 -2.50
CA PHE A 22 26.71 -7.50 -2.11
C PHE A 22 26.09 -8.22 -3.32
N VAL A 23 26.00 -7.55 -4.47
CA VAL A 23 25.58 -8.18 -5.74
C VAL A 23 26.56 -9.28 -6.14
N LEU A 24 27.87 -9.01 -6.16
CA LEU A 24 28.86 -10.03 -6.52
C LEU A 24 28.82 -11.23 -5.56
N PHE A 25 28.63 -10.97 -4.26
CA PHE A 25 28.51 -12.01 -3.25
C PHE A 25 27.27 -12.89 -3.43
N ALA A 26 26.10 -12.28 -3.64
CA ALA A 26 24.86 -13.03 -3.83
C ALA A 26 24.84 -13.79 -5.18
N ALA A 27 25.53 -13.29 -6.21
CA ALA A 27 25.71 -13.98 -7.49
C ALA A 27 26.62 -15.21 -7.34
N ALA A 28 27.72 -15.07 -6.59
CA ALA A 28 28.61 -16.18 -6.27
C ALA A 28 27.88 -17.26 -5.46
N ILE A 29 27.10 -16.89 -4.45
CA ILE A 29 26.27 -17.81 -3.66
C ILE A 29 25.30 -18.56 -4.58
N SER A 30 24.53 -17.84 -5.41
CA SER A 30 23.56 -18.47 -6.32
C SER A 30 24.23 -19.47 -7.26
N GLY A 31 25.39 -19.12 -7.82
CA GLY A 31 26.15 -20.02 -8.70
C GLY A 31 26.67 -21.26 -7.98
N VAL A 32 27.27 -21.10 -6.80
CA VAL A 32 27.82 -22.21 -6.00
C VAL A 32 26.72 -23.20 -5.59
N PHE A 33 25.57 -22.70 -5.11
CA PHE A 33 24.48 -23.58 -4.68
C PHE A 33 23.77 -24.26 -5.85
N LEU A 34 23.71 -23.63 -7.04
CA LEU A 34 23.25 -24.31 -8.27
C LEU A 34 24.21 -25.43 -8.69
N MET A 35 25.53 -25.22 -8.61
CA MET A 35 26.52 -26.25 -8.88
C MET A 35 26.41 -27.42 -7.88
N LEU A 36 26.28 -27.11 -6.58
CA LEU A 36 26.09 -28.13 -5.54
C LEU A 36 24.79 -28.92 -5.71
N TYR A 37 23.72 -28.28 -6.18
CA TYR A 37 22.49 -28.97 -6.56
C TYR A 37 22.71 -29.95 -7.73
N GLY A 38 23.48 -29.54 -8.75
CA GLY A 38 23.82 -30.40 -9.89
C GLY A 38 24.49 -31.71 -9.48
N GLU A 39 25.40 -31.66 -8.50
CA GLU A 39 26.15 -32.83 -8.00
C GLU A 39 25.34 -33.66 -7.00
N THR A 40 24.67 -33.03 -6.03
CA THR A 40 24.06 -33.74 -4.90
C THR A 40 22.58 -34.05 -5.07
N LYS A 41 21.90 -33.37 -6.01
CA LYS A 41 20.44 -33.37 -6.18
C LYS A 41 19.65 -33.07 -4.90
N ASN A 42 20.28 -32.40 -3.92
CA ASN A 42 19.63 -32.04 -2.66
C ASN A 42 18.80 -30.77 -2.80
N ILE A 43 17.51 -30.85 -2.46
CA ILE A 43 16.51 -29.77 -2.57
C ILE A 43 16.91 -28.54 -1.73
N VAL A 44 17.66 -28.70 -0.64
CA VAL A 44 18.08 -27.56 0.19
C VAL A 44 18.92 -26.57 -0.63
N PHE A 45 19.77 -27.06 -1.55
CA PHE A 45 20.64 -26.19 -2.34
C PHE A 45 19.89 -25.41 -3.42
N ILE A 46 18.83 -25.96 -4.01
CA ILE A 46 18.02 -25.21 -4.99
C ILE A 46 17.24 -24.08 -4.31
N ILE A 47 16.77 -24.30 -3.08
CA ILE A 47 16.09 -23.27 -2.28
C ILE A 47 17.05 -22.15 -1.93
N ILE A 48 18.27 -22.46 -1.48
CA ILE A 48 19.29 -21.45 -1.14
C ILE A 48 19.70 -20.66 -2.38
N ALA A 49 19.91 -21.34 -3.52
CA ALA A 49 20.21 -20.68 -4.78
C ALA A 49 19.11 -19.70 -5.18
N ALA A 50 17.84 -20.14 -5.15
CA ALA A 50 16.71 -19.29 -5.47
C ALA A 50 16.56 -18.11 -4.50
N ALA A 51 16.75 -18.32 -3.19
CA ALA A 51 16.74 -17.25 -2.19
C ALA A 51 17.84 -16.21 -2.45
N SER A 52 19.04 -16.66 -2.83
CA SER A 52 20.14 -15.75 -3.18
C SER A 52 19.90 -14.99 -4.48
N ALA A 53 19.22 -15.60 -5.46
CA ALA A 53 18.80 -14.93 -6.69
C ALA A 53 17.73 -13.86 -6.44
N VAL A 54 16.80 -14.10 -5.50
CA VAL A 54 15.83 -13.08 -5.04
C VAL A 54 16.58 -11.91 -4.36
N MET A 55 17.56 -12.22 -3.51
CA MET A 55 18.38 -11.19 -2.85
C MET A 55 19.17 -10.34 -3.85
N LEU A 56 19.75 -10.97 -4.87
CA LEU A 56 20.41 -10.28 -6.00
C LEU A 56 19.48 -9.28 -6.68
N MET A 57 18.30 -9.75 -7.06
CA MET A 57 17.29 -8.93 -7.72
C MET A 57 16.90 -7.73 -6.85
N ALA A 58 16.66 -7.94 -5.55
CA ALA A 58 16.30 -6.88 -4.62
C ALA A 58 17.37 -5.77 -4.54
N ILE A 59 18.66 -6.13 -4.52
CA ILE A 59 19.75 -5.16 -4.45
C ILE A 59 19.89 -4.39 -5.77
N PHE A 60 19.77 -5.09 -6.89
CA PHE A 60 19.85 -4.46 -8.21
C PHE A 60 18.73 -3.45 -8.44
N LEU A 61 17.52 -3.77 -7.96
CA LEU A 61 16.37 -2.88 -8.05
C LEU A 61 16.46 -1.70 -7.08
N LYS A 62 17.10 -1.86 -5.91
CA LYS A 62 17.12 -0.88 -4.81
C LYS A 62 17.25 0.61 -5.22
N PRO A 63 18.22 1.05 -6.04
CA PRO A 63 18.35 2.48 -6.36
C PRO A 63 17.22 3.01 -7.24
N VAL A 64 16.65 2.16 -8.11
CA VAL A 64 15.42 2.49 -8.84
C VAL A 64 14.29 2.69 -7.83
N LEU A 65 14.19 1.81 -6.84
CA LEU A 65 13.15 1.88 -5.80
C LEU A 65 13.27 3.14 -4.96
N GLU A 66 14.48 3.53 -4.54
CA GLU A 66 14.71 4.74 -3.74
C GLU A 66 14.32 6.00 -4.51
N ARG A 67 14.68 6.09 -5.80
CA ARG A 67 14.27 7.21 -6.67
C ARG A 67 12.75 7.27 -6.82
N ASP A 68 12.12 6.14 -7.12
CA ASP A 68 10.67 6.09 -7.36
C ASP A 68 9.88 6.34 -6.06
N ASN A 69 10.37 5.84 -4.92
CA ASN A 69 9.83 6.17 -3.59
C ASN A 69 9.92 7.68 -3.31
N ARG A 70 11.05 8.33 -3.64
CA ARG A 70 11.21 9.77 -3.49
C ARG A 70 10.26 10.55 -4.41
N LYS A 71 10.14 10.14 -5.68
CA LYS A 71 9.18 10.72 -6.64
C LYS A 71 7.76 10.62 -6.12
N ASN A 72 7.35 9.44 -5.65
CA ASN A 72 6.00 9.19 -5.16
C ASN A 72 5.68 9.97 -3.90
N ASN A 73 6.62 10.07 -2.97
CA ASN A 73 6.45 10.86 -1.75
C ASN A 73 6.36 12.37 -2.05
N ILE A 74 7.15 12.88 -2.99
CA ILE A 74 7.00 14.27 -3.45
C ILE A 74 5.61 14.45 -4.05
N ASN A 75 5.24 13.61 -5.02
CA ASN A 75 3.95 13.70 -5.71
C ASN A 75 2.75 13.63 -4.76
N SER A 76 2.76 12.73 -3.78
CA SER A 76 1.68 12.59 -2.81
C SER A 76 1.52 13.80 -1.91
N ASN A 77 2.61 14.52 -1.65
CA ASN A 77 2.62 15.67 -0.75
C ASN A 77 2.40 17.02 -1.45
N ILE A 78 2.24 17.02 -2.79
CA ILE A 78 1.97 18.24 -3.57
C ILE A 78 0.73 18.98 -3.07
N PRO A 79 -0.43 18.34 -2.82
CA PRO A 79 -1.63 19.04 -2.35
C PRO A 79 -1.41 19.76 -1.03
N PHE A 80 -0.63 19.16 -0.12
CA PHE A 80 -0.27 19.76 1.16
C PHE A 80 0.64 20.97 0.98
N PHE A 81 1.68 20.80 0.16
CA PHE A 81 2.64 21.86 -0.13
C PHE A 81 1.95 23.07 -0.78
N ILE A 82 1.19 22.85 -1.86
CA ILE A 82 0.59 23.95 -2.61
C ILE A 82 -0.50 24.65 -1.80
N THR A 83 -1.23 23.92 -0.95
CA THR A 83 -2.22 24.52 -0.05
C THR A 83 -1.53 25.35 1.04
N ALA A 84 -0.47 24.84 1.67
CA ALA A 84 0.30 25.59 2.64
C ALA A 84 0.95 26.84 2.00
N PHE A 85 1.52 26.70 0.81
CA PHE A 85 2.11 27.80 0.07
C PHE A 85 1.09 28.89 -0.28
N ALA A 86 -0.09 28.51 -0.77
CA ALA A 86 -1.16 29.44 -1.15
C ALA A 86 -1.89 30.07 0.03
N THR A 87 -2.04 29.37 1.14
CA THR A 87 -2.60 29.97 2.36
C THR A 87 -1.64 30.96 2.99
N LEU A 88 -0.33 30.63 3.04
CA LEU A 88 0.69 31.53 3.56
C LEU A 88 0.91 32.76 2.67
N SER A 89 0.74 32.67 1.34
CA SER A 89 0.88 33.83 0.45
C SER A 89 -0.15 34.93 0.69
N VAL A 90 -1.31 34.60 1.27
CA VAL A 90 -2.37 35.57 1.64
C VAL A 90 -1.92 36.47 2.80
N SER A 91 -0.95 36.06 3.62
CA SER A 91 -0.46 36.86 4.76
C SER A 91 0.37 38.08 4.35
N GLY A 92 0.76 38.20 3.08
CA GLY A 92 1.71 39.22 2.63
C GLY A 92 3.14 39.00 3.13
N ALA A 93 3.44 37.85 3.75
CA ALA A 93 4.78 37.49 4.17
C ALA A 93 5.75 37.44 2.97
N ASN A 94 7.03 37.71 3.23
CA ASN A 94 8.07 37.62 2.20
C ASN A 94 8.15 36.19 1.65
N ARG A 95 8.28 36.07 0.33
CA ARG A 95 8.39 34.80 -0.42
C ARG A 95 9.38 33.84 0.22
N ILE A 96 10.54 34.35 0.67
CA ILE A 96 11.59 33.54 1.30
C ILE A 96 11.19 33.05 2.69
N ASP A 97 10.47 33.85 3.46
CA ASP A 97 10.03 33.47 4.81
C ASP A 97 8.93 32.41 4.74
N ILE A 98 8.04 32.49 3.74
CA ILE A 98 7.08 31.43 3.43
C ILE A 98 7.80 30.12 3.13
N ILE A 99 8.81 30.14 2.26
CA ILE A 99 9.57 28.93 1.92
C ILE A 99 10.34 28.40 3.14
N GLU A 100 10.84 29.28 4.01
CA GLU A 100 11.46 28.86 5.27
C GLU A 100 10.47 28.17 6.21
N LEU A 101 9.24 28.68 6.35
CA LEU A 101 8.19 28.01 7.12
C LEU A 101 7.89 26.61 6.56
N LEU A 102 7.74 26.50 5.23
CA LEU A 102 7.55 25.20 4.56
C LEU A 102 8.73 24.25 4.77
N SER A 103 9.97 24.76 4.81
CA SER A 103 11.17 23.97 5.08
C SER A 103 11.24 23.38 6.49
N LYS A 104 10.39 23.83 7.41
CA LYS A 104 10.29 23.33 8.79
C LYS A 104 9.17 22.31 8.98
N LYS A 105 8.33 22.08 7.96
CA LYS A 105 7.19 21.15 8.03
C LYS A 105 7.61 19.72 7.69
N ASP A 106 7.76 18.88 8.71
CA ASP A 106 8.08 17.45 8.55
C ASP A 106 7.04 16.68 7.70
N LYS A 107 5.78 17.13 7.74
CA LYS A 107 4.65 16.51 7.01
C LYS A 107 4.74 16.64 5.49
N LEU A 108 5.59 17.52 4.97
CA LEU A 108 5.83 17.64 3.53
C LEU A 108 6.75 16.54 2.98
N GLY A 109 7.31 15.68 3.84
CA GLY A 109 8.23 14.61 3.41
C GLY A 109 9.44 15.18 2.68
N PHE A 110 9.80 14.60 1.53
CA PHE A 110 10.98 15.05 0.77
C PHE A 110 10.84 16.44 0.15
N LEU A 111 9.64 17.02 0.06
CA LEU A 111 9.46 18.41 -0.36
C LEU A 111 10.12 19.37 0.64
N LYS A 112 10.11 19.03 1.94
CA LYS A 112 10.81 19.79 2.98
C LYS A 112 12.30 19.93 2.64
N ASP A 113 12.96 18.84 2.27
CA ASP A 113 14.39 18.84 1.95
C ASP A 113 14.69 19.70 0.72
N ASP A 114 13.80 19.70 -0.27
CA ASP A 114 13.90 20.53 -1.46
C ASP A 114 13.67 22.02 -1.11
N MET A 115 12.77 22.34 -0.17
CA MET A 115 12.64 23.69 0.39
C MET A 115 13.88 24.12 1.18
N VAL A 116 14.46 23.25 2.01
CA VAL A 116 15.71 23.53 2.74
C VAL A 116 16.84 23.88 1.76
N LYS A 117 16.98 23.11 0.66
CA LYS A 117 17.97 23.43 -0.38
C LYS A 117 17.72 24.79 -1.01
N LEU A 118 16.47 25.11 -1.32
CA LEU A 118 16.08 26.39 -1.91
C LEU A 118 16.40 27.56 -0.96
N VAL A 119 16.02 27.46 0.32
CA VAL A 119 16.37 28.46 1.35
C VAL A 119 17.88 28.63 1.47
N ASN A 120 18.63 27.53 1.51
CA ASN A 120 20.09 27.57 1.60
C ASN A 120 20.72 28.27 0.40
N LEU A 121 20.26 27.97 -0.82
CA LEU A 121 20.78 28.60 -2.05
C LEU A 121 20.58 30.13 -2.03
N VAL A 122 19.45 30.60 -1.49
CA VAL A 122 19.17 32.04 -1.42
C VAL A 122 19.86 32.69 -0.22
N LYS A 123 19.66 32.18 1.00
CA LYS A 123 20.16 32.83 2.23
C LYS A 123 21.67 32.69 2.39
N ASN A 124 22.22 31.49 2.15
CA ASN A 124 23.64 31.19 2.41
C ASN A 124 24.51 31.39 1.16
N TRP A 125 24.02 30.98 -0.02
CA TRP A 125 24.78 31.06 -1.27
C TRP A 125 24.49 32.32 -2.10
N LYS A 126 23.59 33.20 -1.61
CA LYS A 126 23.26 34.50 -2.21
C LYS A 126 22.82 34.41 -3.68
N ARG A 127 22.25 33.28 -4.10
CA ARG A 127 21.66 33.15 -5.44
C ARG A 127 20.29 33.81 -5.50
N GLY A 128 19.91 34.30 -6.68
CA GLY A 128 18.56 34.80 -6.92
C GLY A 128 17.52 33.70 -6.70
N LEU A 129 16.36 34.05 -6.14
CA LEU A 129 15.30 33.07 -5.86
C LEU A 129 14.81 32.38 -7.15
N SER A 130 14.71 33.12 -8.27
CA SER A 130 14.39 32.52 -9.57
C SER A 130 15.46 31.51 -10.02
N GLU A 131 16.74 31.91 -10.00
CA GLU A 131 17.84 31.03 -10.40
C GLU A 131 17.88 29.75 -9.54
N ALA A 132 17.66 29.89 -8.22
CA ALA A 132 17.61 28.75 -7.30
C ALA A 132 16.43 27.81 -7.60
N ALA A 133 15.24 28.36 -7.87
CA ALA A 133 14.07 27.58 -8.24
C ALA A 133 14.28 26.83 -9.57
N MET A 134 14.85 27.50 -10.57
CA MET A 134 15.16 26.91 -11.88
C MET A 134 16.27 25.86 -11.80
N PHE A 135 17.25 26.04 -10.91
CA PHE A 135 18.29 25.04 -10.66
C PHE A 135 17.73 23.76 -10.03
N LEU A 136 16.75 23.90 -9.14
CA LEU A 136 16.10 22.78 -8.44
C LEU A 136 15.07 22.06 -9.32
N SER A 137 14.36 22.78 -10.21
CA SER A 137 13.40 22.19 -11.15
C SER A 137 14.03 21.12 -12.05
N GLN A 138 15.31 21.28 -12.41
CA GLN A 138 16.06 20.33 -13.23
C GLN A 138 16.51 19.06 -12.47
N ARG A 139 16.37 19.02 -11.14
CA ARG A 139 16.93 17.98 -10.26
C ARG A 139 15.88 17.24 -9.44
N THR A 140 14.66 17.75 -9.38
CA THR A 140 13.58 17.06 -8.67
C THR A 140 13.05 15.90 -9.54
N PRO A 141 12.78 14.72 -8.96
CA PRO A 141 12.26 13.57 -9.71
C PRO A 141 10.76 13.68 -10.04
N SER A 142 10.06 14.66 -9.47
CA SER A 142 8.64 14.92 -9.70
C SER A 142 8.44 15.91 -10.85
N GLU A 143 7.72 15.50 -11.90
CA GLU A 143 7.40 16.38 -13.03
C GLU A 143 6.49 17.53 -12.61
N VAL A 144 5.45 17.26 -11.81
CA VAL A 144 4.51 18.28 -11.34
C VAL A 144 5.23 19.35 -10.49
N PHE A 145 6.15 18.93 -9.62
CA PHE A 145 6.91 19.87 -8.79
C PHE A 145 8.02 20.59 -9.58
N ALA A 146 8.66 19.93 -10.54
CA ALA A 146 9.60 20.58 -11.45
C ALA A 146 8.94 21.72 -12.24
N ASP A 147 7.76 21.46 -12.79
CA ASP A 147 6.98 22.43 -13.55
C ASP A 147 6.54 23.61 -12.68
N PHE A 148 6.11 23.34 -11.44
CA PHE A 148 5.82 24.39 -10.46
C PHE A 148 7.05 25.27 -10.18
N LEU A 149 8.20 24.67 -9.88
CA LEU A 149 9.43 25.42 -9.59
C LEU A 149 9.90 26.26 -10.78
N ALA A 150 9.75 25.74 -12.01
CA ALA A 150 10.08 26.48 -13.23
C ALA A 150 9.14 27.68 -13.42
N ARG A 151 7.82 27.49 -13.30
CA ARG A 151 6.84 28.60 -13.38
C ARG A 151 7.05 29.62 -12.26
N PHE A 152 7.36 29.16 -11.04
CA PHE A 152 7.66 30.02 -9.91
C PHE A 152 8.89 30.89 -10.16
N GLY A 153 9.99 30.31 -10.68
CA GLY A 153 11.18 31.09 -11.06
C GLY A 153 10.85 32.14 -12.11
N HIS A 154 10.13 31.77 -13.16
CA HIS A 154 9.71 32.70 -14.21
C HIS A 154 8.82 33.84 -13.70
N ALA A 155 7.86 33.54 -12.80
CA ALA A 155 7.00 34.56 -12.20
C ALA A 155 7.78 35.56 -11.33
N ILE A 156 8.84 35.09 -10.66
CA ILE A 156 9.73 35.95 -9.90
C ILE A 156 10.54 36.88 -10.82
N ASP A 157 11.09 36.35 -11.91
CA ASP A 157 11.89 37.14 -12.87
C ASP A 157 11.03 38.15 -13.64
N SER A 158 9.78 37.81 -13.95
CA SER A 158 8.86 38.70 -14.66
C SER A 158 8.24 39.77 -13.76
N GLY A 159 8.46 39.71 -12.45
CA GLY A 159 7.90 40.66 -11.49
C GLY A 159 6.38 40.54 -11.32
N GLN A 160 5.80 39.37 -11.58
CA GLN A 160 4.37 39.11 -11.38
C GLN A 160 3.97 39.33 -9.91
N ASP A 161 2.71 39.75 -9.68
CA ASP A 161 2.15 39.78 -8.34
C ASP A 161 2.18 38.38 -7.72
N PHE A 162 2.67 38.32 -6.48
CA PHE A 162 2.93 37.03 -5.84
C PHE A 162 1.65 36.36 -5.37
N GLU A 163 0.68 37.11 -4.83
CA GLU A 163 -0.58 36.54 -4.37
C GLU A 163 -1.39 36.01 -5.56
N GLU A 164 -1.48 36.79 -6.64
CA GLU A 164 -2.16 36.41 -7.87
C GLU A 164 -1.52 35.17 -8.52
N PHE A 165 -0.18 35.16 -8.66
CA PHE A 165 0.54 33.99 -9.19
C PHE A 165 0.23 32.74 -8.38
N VAL A 166 0.36 32.80 -7.04
CA VAL A 166 0.20 31.62 -6.19
C VAL A 166 -1.24 31.11 -6.21
N ARG A 167 -2.24 32.00 -6.23
CA ARG A 167 -3.65 31.62 -6.34
C ARG A 167 -3.93 30.83 -7.62
N ASP A 168 -3.45 31.33 -8.76
CA ASP A 168 -3.70 30.71 -10.06
C ASP A 168 -2.87 29.42 -10.23
N GLU A 169 -1.64 29.42 -9.73
CA GLU A 169 -0.75 28.26 -9.74
C GLU A 169 -1.28 27.15 -8.82
N ALA A 170 -1.93 27.48 -7.70
CA ALA A 170 -2.55 26.49 -6.83
C ALA A 170 -3.65 25.68 -7.55
N GLY A 171 -4.48 26.35 -8.35
CA GLY A 171 -5.47 25.70 -9.21
C GLY A 171 -4.81 24.78 -10.25
N THR A 172 -3.77 25.28 -10.91
CA THR A 172 -3.03 24.57 -11.97
C THR A 172 -2.32 23.32 -11.45
N VAL A 173 -1.56 23.45 -10.36
CA VAL A 173 -0.84 22.34 -9.73
C VAL A 173 -1.82 21.27 -9.22
N MET A 174 -2.94 21.68 -8.62
CA MET A 174 -3.97 20.72 -8.20
C MET A 174 -4.66 20.02 -9.36
N GLY A 175 -4.88 20.69 -10.50
CA GLY A 175 -5.40 20.06 -11.72
C GLY A 175 -4.43 19.04 -12.32
N ASN A 176 -3.13 19.37 -12.34
CA ASN A 176 -2.08 18.44 -12.78
C ASN A 176 -1.95 17.24 -11.84
N PHE A 177 -2.04 17.48 -10.52
CA PHE A 177 -2.08 16.42 -9.52
C PHE A 177 -3.29 15.50 -9.72
N GLU A 178 -4.50 16.05 -9.89
CA GLU A 178 -5.72 15.29 -10.17
C GLU A 178 -5.57 14.42 -11.43
N THR A 179 -5.05 14.99 -12.52
CA THR A 179 -4.80 14.26 -13.77
C THR A 179 -3.82 13.10 -13.56
N THR A 180 -2.71 13.35 -12.86
CA THR A 180 -1.69 12.33 -12.55
C THR A 180 -2.27 11.24 -11.65
N TYR A 181 -3.07 11.62 -10.66
CA TYR A 181 -3.72 10.69 -9.74
C TYR A 181 -4.73 9.79 -10.48
N ILE A 182 -5.55 10.36 -11.36
CA ILE A 182 -6.50 9.59 -12.18
C ILE A 182 -5.75 8.63 -13.12
N SER A 183 -4.66 9.08 -13.76
CA SER A 183 -3.81 8.21 -14.58
C SER A 183 -3.19 7.07 -13.76
N SER A 184 -2.81 7.34 -12.52
CA SER A 184 -2.29 6.34 -11.58
C SER A 184 -3.37 5.31 -11.22
N LEU A 185 -4.62 5.74 -11.00
CA LEU A 185 -5.75 4.82 -10.77
C LEU A 185 -6.04 3.95 -12.01
N TYR A 186 -6.00 4.51 -13.21
CA TYR A 186 -6.14 3.73 -14.44
C TYR A 186 -5.02 2.70 -14.60
N THR A 187 -3.78 3.11 -14.30
CA THR A 187 -2.65 2.19 -14.31
C THR A 187 -2.84 1.09 -13.26
N PHE A 188 -3.33 1.42 -12.07
CA PHE A 188 -3.67 0.42 -11.05
C PHE A 188 -4.74 -0.57 -11.52
N ASP A 189 -5.77 -0.14 -12.24
CA ASP A 189 -6.75 -1.04 -12.84
C ASP A 189 -6.10 -2.02 -13.85
N LEU A 190 -5.11 -1.56 -14.63
CA LEU A 190 -4.32 -2.47 -15.49
C LEU A 190 -3.51 -3.48 -14.68
N TYR A 191 -2.91 -3.07 -13.56
CA TYR A 191 -2.19 -3.98 -12.67
C TYR A 191 -3.11 -5.03 -12.06
N LYS A 192 -4.37 -4.68 -11.75
CA LYS A 192 -5.40 -5.65 -11.34
C LYS A 192 -5.61 -6.71 -12.42
N ASP A 193 -5.77 -6.32 -13.68
CA ASP A 193 -5.99 -7.26 -14.79
C ASP A 193 -4.75 -8.14 -15.02
N MET A 194 -3.54 -7.56 -14.89
CA MET A 194 -2.28 -8.30 -14.91
C MET A 194 -2.18 -9.31 -13.75
N TYR A 195 -2.63 -8.93 -12.55
CA TYR A 195 -2.67 -9.82 -11.38
C TYR A 195 -3.55 -11.04 -11.65
N VAL A 196 -4.77 -10.82 -12.15
CA VAL A 196 -5.69 -11.91 -12.52
C VAL A 196 -5.07 -12.83 -13.57
N SER A 197 -4.48 -12.24 -14.63
CA SER A 197 -3.85 -13.00 -15.71
C SER A 197 -2.66 -13.83 -15.22
N LEU A 198 -1.85 -13.27 -14.32
CA LEU A 198 -0.72 -13.97 -13.71
C LEU A 198 -1.18 -15.17 -12.87
N LEU A 199 -2.20 -14.97 -12.02
CA LEU A 199 -2.75 -16.06 -11.20
C LEU A 199 -3.35 -17.18 -12.05
N LEU A 200 -4.03 -16.83 -13.15
CA LEU A 200 -4.56 -17.82 -14.08
C LEU A 200 -3.43 -18.64 -14.74
N ALA A 201 -2.35 -17.98 -15.14
CA ALA A 201 -1.17 -18.65 -15.67
C ALA A 201 -0.53 -19.57 -14.61
N PHE A 202 -0.47 -19.16 -13.34
CA PHE A 202 0.00 -20.01 -12.24
C PHE A 202 -0.91 -21.21 -11.98
N ALA A 203 -2.24 -21.04 -12.04
CA ALA A 203 -3.19 -22.14 -11.94
C ALA A 203 -2.92 -23.20 -13.01
N PHE A 204 -2.73 -22.77 -14.26
CA PHE A 204 -2.42 -23.65 -15.39
C PHE A 204 -1.06 -24.33 -15.21
N LEU A 205 -0.03 -23.57 -14.83
CA LEU A 205 1.31 -24.08 -14.58
C LEU A 205 1.31 -25.18 -13.51
N ILE A 206 0.66 -24.94 -12.35
CA ILE A 206 0.58 -25.93 -11.27
C ILE A 206 -0.22 -27.16 -11.74
N THR A 207 -1.32 -26.95 -12.46
CA THR A 207 -2.11 -28.07 -13.02
C THR A 207 -1.25 -28.97 -13.91
N PHE A 208 -0.43 -28.37 -14.78
CA PHE A 208 0.52 -29.12 -15.60
C PHE A 208 1.57 -29.85 -14.76
N ILE A 209 2.14 -29.17 -13.75
CA ILE A 209 3.12 -29.76 -12.82
C ILE A 209 2.54 -30.96 -12.07
N LEU A 210 1.25 -30.95 -11.73
CA LEU A 210 0.59 -32.05 -11.03
C LEU A 210 0.42 -33.29 -11.91
N ILE A 211 0.21 -33.12 -13.22
CA ILE A 211 0.01 -34.24 -14.16
C ILE A 211 1.35 -34.79 -14.68
N MET A 212 2.37 -33.94 -14.81
CA MET A 212 3.66 -34.27 -15.42
C MET A 212 4.38 -35.52 -14.85
N PRO A 213 4.36 -35.81 -13.53
CA PRO A 213 5.02 -37.00 -12.97
C PRO A 213 4.48 -38.33 -13.49
N ILE A 214 3.25 -38.34 -14.00
CA ILE A 214 2.65 -39.53 -14.63
C ILE A 214 3.33 -39.82 -15.98
N LEU A 215 3.79 -38.77 -16.68
CA LEU A 215 4.38 -38.85 -18.00
C LEU A 215 5.90 -39.02 -17.97
N ILE A 216 6.56 -38.37 -17.01
CA ILE A 216 8.02 -38.34 -16.90
C ILE A 216 8.42 -38.55 -15.44
N PRO A 217 9.41 -39.41 -15.14
CA PRO A 217 9.94 -39.56 -13.79
C PRO A 217 10.65 -38.27 -13.35
N ILE A 218 9.93 -37.40 -12.65
CA ILE A 218 10.42 -36.14 -12.10
C ILE A 218 10.19 -36.09 -10.59
N ASN A 219 11.07 -35.39 -9.86
CA ASN A 219 10.86 -35.10 -8.45
C ASN A 219 9.79 -34.00 -8.31
N ILE A 220 8.53 -34.40 -8.09
CA ILE A 220 7.39 -33.47 -7.98
C ILE A 220 7.58 -32.45 -6.86
N ILE A 221 8.17 -32.85 -5.72
CA ILE A 221 8.41 -31.96 -4.56
C ILE A 221 9.35 -30.83 -4.96
N ALA A 222 10.43 -31.14 -5.69
CA ALA A 222 11.37 -30.14 -6.18
C ALA A 222 10.67 -29.14 -7.12
N VAL A 223 9.84 -29.62 -8.06
CA VAL A 223 9.13 -28.76 -9.01
C VAL A 223 8.06 -27.91 -8.31
N LEU A 224 7.31 -28.46 -7.36
CA LEU A 224 6.35 -27.71 -6.54
C LEU A 224 7.05 -26.64 -5.70
N SER A 225 8.19 -26.96 -5.08
CA SER A 225 8.96 -25.98 -4.31
C SER A 225 9.46 -24.81 -5.18
N LEU A 226 9.93 -25.09 -6.40
CA LEU A 226 10.34 -24.06 -7.36
C LEU A 226 9.14 -23.21 -7.83
N SER A 227 7.98 -23.85 -8.03
CA SER A 227 6.75 -23.14 -8.39
C SER A 227 6.31 -22.17 -7.30
N MET A 228 6.41 -22.56 -6.03
CA MET A 228 6.08 -21.72 -4.88
C MET A 228 6.95 -20.45 -4.87
N ILE A 229 8.26 -20.58 -5.08
CA ILE A 229 9.17 -19.43 -5.15
C ILE A 229 8.83 -18.53 -6.33
N THR A 230 8.53 -19.11 -7.49
CA THR A 230 8.14 -18.36 -8.70
C THR A 230 6.87 -17.55 -8.47
N ILE A 231 5.89 -18.12 -7.74
CA ILE A 231 4.64 -17.45 -7.39
C ILE A 231 4.88 -16.31 -6.39
N ILE A 232 5.63 -16.56 -5.31
CA ILE A 232 6.00 -15.50 -4.34
C ILE A 232 6.68 -14.34 -5.05
N MET A 233 7.63 -14.64 -5.94
CA MET A 233 8.37 -13.63 -6.67
C MET A 233 7.47 -12.87 -7.66
N GLY A 234 6.63 -13.59 -8.41
CA GLY A 234 5.72 -12.99 -9.39
C GLY A 234 4.65 -12.11 -8.74
N GLU A 235 3.99 -12.60 -7.69
CA GLU A 235 3.03 -11.80 -6.93
C GLU A 235 3.73 -10.65 -6.21
N GLY A 236 4.87 -10.88 -5.58
CA GLY A 236 5.66 -9.85 -4.91
C GLY A 236 6.06 -8.70 -5.85
N LEU A 237 6.45 -9.01 -7.09
CA LEU A 237 6.74 -8.01 -8.12
C LEU A 237 5.51 -7.18 -8.48
N LEU A 238 4.33 -7.80 -8.60
CA LEU A 238 3.09 -7.07 -8.89
C LEU A 238 2.65 -6.20 -7.70
N VAL A 239 2.70 -6.71 -6.47
CA VAL A 239 2.41 -5.94 -5.26
C VAL A 239 3.34 -4.73 -5.17
N TYR A 240 4.61 -4.93 -5.50
CA TYR A 240 5.57 -3.84 -5.59
C TYR A 240 5.23 -2.83 -6.69
N GLY A 241 4.82 -3.29 -7.87
CA GLY A 241 4.34 -2.43 -8.95
C GLY A 241 3.14 -1.57 -8.53
N ILE A 242 2.15 -2.16 -7.83
CA ILE A 242 1.01 -1.44 -7.25
C ILE A 242 1.49 -0.33 -6.30
N LYS A 243 2.46 -0.63 -5.43
CA LYS A 243 3.04 0.34 -4.50
C LYS A 243 3.73 1.52 -5.20
N ILE A 244 4.35 1.31 -6.36
CA ILE A 244 4.98 2.39 -7.13
C ILE A 244 3.92 3.22 -7.86
N VAL A 245 2.89 2.58 -8.40
CA VAL A 245 1.89 3.26 -9.22
C VAL A 245 0.97 4.12 -8.36
N LEU A 246 0.52 3.61 -7.22
CA LEU A 246 -0.43 4.33 -6.37
C LEU A 246 0.28 5.39 -5.52
N PRO A 247 -0.23 6.64 -5.50
CA PRO A 247 0.27 7.67 -4.60
C PRO A 247 0.11 7.24 -3.14
N ASN A 248 1.13 7.49 -2.32
CA ASN A 248 1.03 7.24 -0.88
C ASN A 248 0.05 8.22 -0.24
N ASP A 249 -1.04 7.74 0.36
CA ASP A 249 -2.06 8.62 0.92
C ASP A 249 -2.55 8.06 2.26
N PRO A 250 -1.83 8.39 3.35
CA PRO A 250 -2.13 7.86 4.67
C PRO A 250 -3.49 8.38 5.16
N ILE A 251 -4.31 7.45 5.66
CA ILE A 251 -5.61 7.77 6.28
C ILE A 251 -5.39 8.31 7.70
N TRP A 252 -4.50 7.66 8.45
CA TRP A 252 -4.28 7.90 9.87
C TRP A 252 -3.32 9.06 10.13
N HIS A 253 -3.67 9.92 11.08
CA HIS A 253 -2.82 11.02 11.55
C HIS A 253 -1.43 10.56 12.05
N ASP A 254 -0.46 11.48 11.98
CA ASP A 254 0.91 11.29 12.49
C ASP A 254 1.32 12.44 13.43
N THR A 255 0.43 12.79 14.35
CA THR A 255 0.62 13.90 15.31
C THR A 255 1.65 13.59 16.42
N GLY A 256 2.20 12.37 16.46
CA GLY A 256 3.03 11.86 17.57
C GLY A 256 2.26 11.55 18.87
N ILE A 257 0.96 11.89 18.94
CA ILE A 257 0.08 11.62 20.08
C ILE A 257 -0.49 10.22 19.92
N LYS A 258 -0.24 9.33 20.90
CA LYS A 258 -0.86 7.99 20.93
C LYS A 258 -2.34 8.14 21.26
N THR A 259 -3.19 8.06 20.25
CA THR A 259 -4.65 8.09 20.45
C THR A 259 -5.13 6.82 21.13
N GLU A 260 -6.25 6.92 21.86
CA GLU A 260 -6.90 5.78 22.52
C GLU A 260 -7.19 4.64 21.53
N LEU A 261 -7.50 5.01 20.28
CA LEU A 261 -7.74 4.11 19.18
C LEU A 261 -6.51 3.25 18.85
N GLN A 262 -5.31 3.84 18.75
CA GLN A 262 -4.08 3.08 18.49
C GLN A 262 -3.76 2.11 19.63
N ILE A 263 -4.01 2.51 20.88
CA ILE A 263 -3.82 1.66 22.05
C ILE A 263 -4.85 0.52 22.06
N LYS A 264 -6.10 0.79 21.67
CA LYS A 264 -7.17 -0.20 21.55
C LYS A 264 -6.84 -1.26 20.49
N ILE A 265 -6.42 -0.84 19.29
CA ILE A 265 -6.03 -1.75 18.21
C ILE A 265 -4.86 -2.64 18.64
N ARG A 266 -3.84 -2.08 19.30
CA ARG A 266 -2.71 -2.88 19.82
C ARG A 266 -3.15 -3.92 20.84
N ARG A 267 -4.00 -3.55 21.80
CA ARG A 267 -4.55 -4.48 22.80
C ARG A 267 -5.34 -5.61 22.15
N ILE A 268 -6.19 -5.26 21.18
CA ILE A 268 -6.97 -6.21 20.40
C ILE A 268 -6.07 -7.18 19.62
N PHE A 269 -4.99 -6.69 19.01
CA PHE A 269 -4.04 -7.55 18.29
C PHE A 269 -3.37 -8.57 19.23
N ILE A 270 -2.98 -8.14 20.44
CA ILE A 270 -2.43 -9.04 21.45
C ILE A 270 -3.48 -10.08 21.90
N MET A 271 -4.73 -9.65 22.14
CA MET A 271 -5.83 -10.55 22.49
C MET A 271 -6.11 -11.57 21.39
N ALA A 272 -6.05 -11.15 20.12
CA ALA A 272 -6.18 -12.05 18.96
C ALA A 272 -5.07 -13.11 18.93
N GLY A 273 -3.82 -12.72 19.22
CA GLY A 273 -2.70 -13.66 19.34
C GLY A 273 -2.88 -14.67 20.48
N VAL A 274 -3.34 -14.23 21.65
CA VAL A 274 -3.65 -15.12 22.77
C VAL A 274 -4.79 -16.08 22.40
N LEU A 275 -5.86 -15.57 21.80
CA LEU A 275 -6.99 -16.40 21.37
C LEU A 275 -6.57 -17.44 20.31
N SER A 276 -5.70 -17.06 19.37
CA SER A 276 -5.12 -17.96 18.36
C SER A 276 -4.33 -19.09 19.01
N MET A 277 -3.49 -18.77 20.00
CA MET A 277 -2.75 -19.78 20.78
C MET A 277 -3.68 -20.71 21.57
N VAL A 278 -4.72 -20.16 22.20
CA VAL A 278 -5.73 -20.97 22.92
C VAL A 278 -6.43 -21.93 21.95
N LEU A 279 -6.85 -21.47 20.78
CA LEU A 279 -7.46 -22.32 19.75
C LEU A 279 -6.51 -23.43 19.28
N LEU A 280 -5.24 -23.10 19.02
CA LEU A 280 -4.23 -24.09 18.64
C LEU A 280 -4.06 -25.15 19.73
N THR A 281 -3.90 -24.74 20.99
CA THR A 281 -3.75 -25.69 22.12
C THR A 281 -5.00 -26.55 22.32
N ALA A 282 -6.20 -25.99 22.19
CA ALA A 282 -7.46 -26.73 22.30
C ALA A 282 -7.62 -27.74 21.17
N LEU A 283 -7.25 -27.38 19.94
CA LEU A 283 -7.30 -28.27 18.77
C LEU A 283 -6.36 -29.47 18.96
N LEU A 284 -5.14 -29.23 19.44
CA LEU A 284 -4.16 -30.27 19.74
C LEU A 284 -4.61 -31.16 20.91
N ALA A 285 -5.11 -30.57 22.00
CA ALA A 285 -5.53 -31.31 23.20
C ALA A 285 -6.77 -32.19 22.98
N THR A 286 -7.71 -31.75 22.13
CA THR A 286 -8.94 -32.50 21.83
C THR A 286 -8.77 -33.55 20.73
N GLY A 287 -7.64 -33.53 20.02
CA GLY A 287 -7.40 -34.41 18.86
C GLY A 287 -8.25 -34.06 17.64
N LEU A 288 -8.91 -32.90 17.63
CA LEU A 288 -9.85 -32.51 16.56
C LEU A 288 -9.16 -32.38 15.20
N TYR A 289 -7.85 -32.07 15.18
CA TYR A 289 -7.01 -31.99 13.98
C TYR A 289 -6.96 -33.29 13.15
N THR A 290 -7.37 -34.42 13.74
CA THR A 290 -7.47 -35.71 13.02
C THR A 290 -8.82 -35.93 12.35
N ARG A 291 -9.85 -35.15 12.72
CA ARG A 291 -11.23 -35.32 12.25
C ARG A 291 -11.59 -34.39 11.10
N ILE A 292 -10.92 -33.25 11.02
CA ILE A 292 -11.13 -32.25 9.98
C ILE A 292 -9.87 -32.13 9.11
N PRO A 293 -10.00 -31.78 7.82
CA PRO A 293 -8.84 -31.54 6.97
C PRO A 293 -7.95 -30.41 7.53
N PHE A 294 -6.63 -30.58 7.42
CA PHE A 294 -5.65 -29.69 8.06
C PHE A 294 -5.77 -28.22 7.64
N TYR A 295 -6.28 -27.94 6.44
CA TYR A 295 -6.48 -26.56 5.98
C TYR A 295 -7.56 -25.82 6.78
N PHE A 296 -8.57 -26.53 7.33
CA PHE A 296 -9.53 -25.94 8.28
C PHE A 296 -8.90 -25.66 9.65
N ASP A 297 -7.98 -26.52 10.11
CA ASP A 297 -7.25 -26.29 11.37
C ASP A 297 -6.50 -24.96 11.32
N VAL A 298 -5.77 -24.73 10.24
CA VAL A 298 -5.03 -23.48 10.01
C VAL A 298 -5.99 -22.28 9.92
N ALA A 299 -7.11 -22.41 9.21
CA ALA A 299 -8.11 -21.34 9.10
C ALA A 299 -8.70 -20.96 10.48
N ILE A 300 -9.03 -21.95 11.32
CA ILE A 300 -9.53 -21.73 12.69
C ILE A 300 -8.49 -21.01 13.54
N VAL A 301 -7.23 -21.45 13.51
CA VAL A 301 -6.14 -20.86 14.31
C VAL A 301 -5.87 -19.40 13.90
N ILE A 302 -5.96 -19.07 12.61
CA ILE A 302 -5.69 -17.71 12.09
C ILE A 302 -6.90 -16.77 12.26
N THR A 303 -8.12 -17.30 12.39
CA THR A 303 -9.37 -16.52 12.45
C THR A 303 -9.35 -15.34 13.44
N PRO A 304 -8.83 -15.46 14.67
CA PRO A 304 -8.74 -14.33 15.61
C PRO A 304 -8.05 -13.09 15.04
N PHE A 305 -7.09 -13.24 14.12
CA PHE A 305 -6.38 -12.12 13.50
C PHE A 305 -7.24 -11.28 12.54
N ALA A 306 -8.42 -11.76 12.13
CA ALA A 306 -9.37 -10.91 11.40
C ALA A 306 -9.95 -9.80 12.29
N TRP A 307 -10.03 -10.02 13.60
CA TRP A 307 -10.62 -9.07 14.54
C TRP A 307 -9.94 -7.68 14.53
N PRO A 308 -8.60 -7.53 14.70
CA PRO A 308 -7.95 -6.23 14.63
C PRO A 308 -8.18 -5.52 13.29
N GLY A 309 -8.19 -6.27 12.18
CA GLY A 309 -8.44 -5.73 10.85
C GLY A 309 -9.85 -5.13 10.72
N ILE A 310 -10.89 -5.88 11.10
CA ILE A 310 -12.28 -5.43 11.04
C ILE A 310 -12.52 -4.19 11.93
N VAL A 311 -11.93 -4.16 13.12
CA VAL A 311 -12.02 -2.99 14.00
C VAL A 311 -11.31 -1.79 13.39
N GLY A 312 -10.14 -2.00 12.79
CA GLY A 312 -9.42 -0.96 12.02
C GLY A 312 -10.27 -0.37 10.91
N SER A 313 -10.85 -1.21 10.04
CA SER A 313 -11.69 -0.76 8.90
C SER A 313 -12.91 0.04 9.36
N ARG A 314 -13.52 -0.34 10.49
CA ARG A 314 -14.67 0.39 11.05
C ARG A 314 -14.29 1.79 11.54
N GLU A 315 -13.09 1.95 12.08
CA GLU A 315 -12.61 3.22 12.59
C GLU A 315 -12.13 4.11 11.44
N GLU A 316 -11.50 3.56 10.40
CA GLU A 316 -11.20 4.27 9.16
C GLU A 316 -12.47 4.84 8.50
N LYS A 317 -13.56 4.07 8.44
CA LYS A 317 -14.86 4.58 7.97
C LYS A 317 -15.37 5.77 8.78
N LYS A 318 -15.06 5.86 10.08
CA LYS A 318 -15.41 7.05 10.89
C LYS A 318 -14.51 8.24 10.55
N ILE A 319 -13.22 7.99 10.33
CA ILE A 319 -12.26 9.02 9.87
C ILE A 319 -12.74 9.60 8.53
N THR A 320 -13.12 8.75 7.57
CA THR A 320 -13.66 9.21 6.27
C THR A 320 -14.92 10.06 6.42
N LYS A 321 -15.83 9.72 7.35
CA LYS A 321 -17.01 10.56 7.62
C LYS A 321 -16.66 11.92 8.22
N LYS A 322 -15.59 12.00 9.02
CA LYS A 322 -15.07 13.29 9.54
C LYS A 322 -14.44 14.10 8.42
N ASP A 323 -13.65 13.45 7.58
CA ASP A 323 -13.05 14.03 6.38
C ASP A 323 -14.11 14.67 5.48
N ASP A 324 -15.19 13.94 5.17
CA ASP A 324 -16.29 14.43 4.32
C ASP A 324 -16.94 15.74 4.81
N MET A 325 -16.90 16.01 6.13
CA MET A 325 -17.52 17.20 6.73
C MET A 325 -16.53 18.35 6.93
N PHE A 326 -15.22 18.11 6.83
CA PHE A 326 -14.19 19.09 7.16
C PHE A 326 -14.19 20.30 6.21
N GLY A 327 -14.36 20.08 4.91
CA GLY A 327 -14.42 21.17 3.93
C GLY A 327 -15.56 22.16 4.23
N SER A 328 -16.74 21.66 4.63
CA SER A 328 -17.87 22.50 5.04
C SER A 328 -17.62 23.23 6.36
N PHE A 329 -16.96 22.57 7.31
CA PHE A 329 -16.54 23.19 8.57
C PHE A 329 -15.57 24.35 8.35
N ILE A 330 -14.50 24.16 7.57
CA ILE A 330 -13.52 25.21 7.31
C ILE A 330 -14.15 26.38 6.55
N ARG A 331 -14.98 26.14 5.53
CA ARG A 331 -15.69 27.22 4.82
C ARG A 331 -16.57 28.04 5.76
N SER A 332 -17.32 27.36 6.63
CA SER A 332 -18.17 28.03 7.62
C SER A 332 -17.35 28.85 8.61
N LEU A 333 -16.24 28.28 9.11
CA LEU A 333 -15.31 28.94 10.05
C LEU A 333 -14.66 30.17 9.44
N ALA A 334 -14.15 30.02 8.23
CA ALA A 334 -13.46 31.05 7.48
C ALA A 334 -14.37 32.26 7.19
N GLY A 335 -15.53 32.04 6.56
CA GLY A 335 -16.46 33.13 6.25
C GLY A 335 -17.00 33.81 7.52
N SER A 336 -17.24 33.02 8.56
CA SER A 336 -17.64 33.55 9.86
C SER A 336 -16.53 34.36 10.56
N ALA A 337 -15.27 34.00 10.37
CA ALA A 337 -14.14 34.67 11.01
C ALA A 337 -13.84 35.99 10.31
N SER A 338 -13.83 36.01 8.98
CA SER A 338 -13.71 37.21 8.16
C SER A 338 -14.77 38.26 8.54
N ALA A 339 -16.05 37.84 8.63
CA ALA A 339 -17.16 38.70 9.05
C ALA A 339 -17.04 39.26 10.49
N ARG A 340 -16.16 38.69 11.32
CA ARG A 340 -15.87 39.12 12.70
C ARG A 340 -14.43 39.63 12.86
N GLY A 341 -13.81 40.13 11.79
CA GLY A 341 -12.47 40.72 11.85
C GLY A 341 -11.36 39.71 12.19
N ASN A 342 -11.44 38.51 11.61
CA ASN A 342 -10.50 37.39 11.81
C ASN A 342 -10.44 36.80 13.24
N MET A 343 -11.45 37.05 14.08
CA MET A 343 -11.55 36.46 15.41
C MET A 343 -12.06 35.00 15.36
N ILE A 344 -11.14 34.04 15.27
CA ILE A 344 -11.45 32.59 15.16
C ILE A 344 -12.32 32.06 16.31
N ILE A 345 -12.07 32.49 17.55
CA ILE A 345 -12.82 31.98 18.73
C ILE A 345 -14.29 32.40 18.67
N ASP A 346 -14.57 33.65 18.29
CA ASP A 346 -15.94 34.16 18.16
C ASP A 346 -16.66 33.56 16.95
N ALA A 347 -15.93 33.32 15.86
CA ALA A 347 -16.43 32.58 14.71
C ALA A 347 -16.86 31.16 15.12
N LEU A 348 -15.96 30.45 15.80
CA LEU A 348 -16.18 29.09 16.25
C LEU A 348 -17.36 28.99 17.23
N LYS A 349 -17.55 29.98 18.12
CA LYS A 349 -18.70 30.05 19.04
C LYS A 349 -20.04 29.93 18.32
N SER A 350 -20.18 30.58 17.16
CA SER A 350 -21.42 30.52 16.38
C SER A 350 -21.61 29.19 15.64
N ILE A 351 -20.50 28.59 15.19
CA ILE A 351 -20.50 27.40 14.33
C ILE A 351 -20.67 26.13 15.13
N VAL A 352 -20.23 26.12 16.40
CA VAL A 352 -20.41 25.00 17.33
C VAL A 352 -21.89 24.64 17.53
N LEU A 353 -22.82 25.55 17.23
CA LEU A 353 -24.27 25.30 17.26
C LEU A 353 -24.78 24.50 16.05
N HIS A 354 -24.00 24.44 14.96
CA HIS A 354 -24.35 23.69 13.75
C HIS A 354 -23.93 22.22 13.85
N ASP A 355 -24.64 21.35 13.14
CA ASP A 355 -24.29 19.92 13.07
C ASP A 355 -23.35 19.62 11.89
N PHE A 356 -22.16 19.12 12.20
CA PHE A 356 -21.16 18.61 11.27
C PHE A 356 -21.02 17.08 11.34
N GLY A 357 -22.11 16.38 11.72
CA GLY A 357 -22.13 14.92 11.80
C GLY A 357 -21.10 14.35 12.77
N SER A 358 -20.22 13.46 12.30
CA SER A 358 -19.20 12.82 13.15
C SER A 358 -18.09 13.77 13.62
N LEU A 359 -17.98 14.97 13.03
CA LEU A 359 -16.99 15.98 13.39
C LEU A 359 -17.48 16.93 14.49
N THR A 360 -18.79 16.97 14.77
CA THR A 360 -19.42 17.91 15.73
C THR A 360 -18.85 17.81 17.14
N ALA A 361 -18.49 16.60 17.58
CA ALA A 361 -17.88 16.40 18.90
C ALA A 361 -16.45 16.98 18.97
N ASP A 362 -15.66 16.77 17.92
CA ASP A 362 -14.27 17.26 17.84
C ASP A 362 -14.24 18.80 17.77
N ILE A 363 -15.15 19.41 17.00
CA ILE A 363 -15.30 20.88 16.90
C ILE A 363 -15.67 21.48 18.26
N ARG A 364 -16.61 20.84 18.98
CA ARG A 364 -16.98 21.25 20.35
C ARG A 364 -15.81 21.19 21.31
N ASN A 365 -14.98 20.16 21.21
CA ASN A 365 -13.78 20.04 22.03
C ASN A 365 -12.72 21.10 21.67
N LEU A 366 -12.52 21.38 20.39
CA LEU A 366 -11.66 22.49 19.93
C LEU A 366 -12.11 23.82 20.52
N TYR A 367 -13.40 24.14 20.45
CA TYR A 367 -13.95 25.37 21.01
C TYR A 367 -13.74 25.48 22.52
N LYS A 368 -13.99 24.40 23.27
CA LYS A 368 -13.73 24.36 24.71
C LYS A 368 -12.27 24.65 25.03
N ARG A 369 -11.32 24.04 24.31
CA ARG A 369 -9.88 24.24 24.51
C ARG A 369 -9.46 25.68 24.27
N LEU A 370 -9.89 26.27 23.16
CA LEU A 370 -9.59 27.66 22.83
C LEU A 370 -10.21 28.63 23.84
N THR A 371 -11.42 28.36 24.31
CA THR A 371 -12.11 29.17 25.35
C THR A 371 -11.40 29.09 26.70
N TYR A 372 -10.87 27.91 27.05
CA TYR A 372 -10.04 27.71 28.25
C TYR A 372 -8.61 28.23 28.11
N ARG A 373 -8.30 29.03 27.09
CA ARG A 373 -6.98 29.65 26.85
C ARG A 373 -5.84 28.65 26.69
N ILE A 374 -6.14 27.42 26.26
CA ILE A 374 -5.10 26.51 25.77
C ILE A 374 -4.52 27.12 24.49
N SER A 375 -3.20 27.06 24.32
CA SER A 375 -2.54 27.67 23.17
C SER A 375 -3.16 27.19 21.86
N ASN A 376 -3.32 28.11 20.91
CA ASN A 376 -4.00 27.86 19.64
C ASN A 376 -3.40 26.65 18.91
N LYS A 377 -2.06 26.62 18.77
CA LYS A 377 -1.31 25.50 18.18
C LYS A 377 -1.60 24.16 18.85
N GLU A 378 -1.61 24.10 20.19
CA GLU A 378 -1.92 22.86 20.91
C GLU A 378 -3.39 22.45 20.76
N ALA A 379 -4.32 23.40 20.77
CA ALA A 379 -5.75 23.12 20.64
C ALA A 379 -6.06 22.48 19.27
N TRP A 380 -5.51 23.04 18.19
CA TRP A 380 -5.64 22.49 16.84
C TRP A 380 -4.90 21.16 16.66
N ARG A 381 -3.71 21.02 17.24
CA ARG A 381 -2.98 19.73 17.22
C ARG A 381 -3.78 18.62 17.91
N ASN A 382 -4.43 18.92 19.04
CA ASN A 382 -5.31 17.97 19.72
C ASN A 382 -6.58 17.69 18.91
N PHE A 383 -7.20 18.70 18.30
CA PHE A 383 -8.34 18.50 17.40
C PHE A 383 -8.00 17.54 16.26
N SER A 384 -6.87 17.75 15.58
CA SER A 384 -6.39 16.88 14.51
C SER A 384 -6.08 15.45 14.98
N ALA A 385 -5.56 15.29 16.20
CA ALA A 385 -5.36 13.96 16.79
C ALA A 385 -6.69 13.25 17.10
N GLU A 386 -7.71 13.97 17.55
CA GLU A 386 -9.05 13.43 17.84
C GLU A 386 -9.83 13.05 16.58
N THR A 387 -9.65 13.79 15.48
CA THR A 387 -10.25 13.40 14.19
C THR A 387 -9.65 12.09 13.67
N GLY A 388 -8.37 11.84 13.98
CA GLY A 388 -7.64 10.66 13.53
C GLY A 388 -7.19 10.73 12.06
N SER A 389 -7.53 11.81 11.35
CA SER A 389 -7.26 12.00 9.93
C SER A 389 -5.95 12.75 9.70
N HIS A 390 -5.08 12.18 8.86
CA HIS A 390 -3.89 12.89 8.37
C HIS A 390 -4.26 14.10 7.50
N LEU A 391 -5.33 13.99 6.71
CA LEU A 391 -5.74 15.05 5.80
C LEU A 391 -6.23 16.29 6.58
N ILE A 392 -7.11 16.07 7.57
CA ILE A 392 -7.55 17.15 8.47
C ILE A 392 -6.36 17.75 9.21
N GLU A 393 -5.44 16.91 9.67
CA GLU A 393 -4.25 17.35 10.38
C GLU A 393 -3.42 18.37 9.58
N VAL A 394 -3.08 18.05 8.33
CA VAL A 394 -2.21 18.91 7.52
C VAL A 394 -2.94 20.19 7.07
N PHE A 395 -4.19 20.06 6.63
CA PHE A 395 -4.96 21.20 6.11
C PHE A 395 -5.39 22.17 7.21
N SER A 396 -5.76 21.69 8.41
CA SER A 396 -6.06 22.55 9.55
C SER A 396 -4.84 23.31 10.05
N GLU A 397 -3.66 22.70 10.03
CA GLU A 397 -2.41 23.36 10.41
C GLU A 397 -2.07 24.49 9.42
N SER A 398 -2.19 24.26 8.11
CA SER A 398 -1.96 25.29 7.10
C SER A 398 -2.93 26.47 7.24
N PHE A 399 -4.22 26.19 7.44
CA PHE A 399 -5.21 27.23 7.70
C PHE A 399 -4.85 28.04 8.95
N MET A 400 -4.57 27.37 10.07
CA MET A 400 -4.31 28.05 11.32
C MET A 400 -3.03 28.89 11.27
N GLU A 401 -1.95 28.35 10.70
CA GLU A 401 -0.69 29.09 10.57
C GLU A 401 -0.85 30.34 9.69
N SER A 402 -1.63 30.27 8.60
CA SER A 402 -1.91 31.46 7.80
C SER A 402 -2.68 32.53 8.57
N VAL A 403 -3.71 32.15 9.32
CA VAL A 403 -4.52 33.10 10.09
C VAL A 403 -3.72 33.69 11.27
N ASP A 404 -2.88 32.89 11.93
CA ASP A 404 -1.97 33.38 12.98
C ASP A 404 -0.94 34.39 12.43
N LEU A 405 -0.57 34.28 11.15
CA LEU A 405 0.28 35.25 10.45
C LEU A 405 -0.50 36.48 9.91
N GLY A 406 -1.79 36.58 10.20
CA GLY A 406 -2.62 37.71 9.82
C GLY A 406 -3.27 37.62 8.44
N SER A 407 -3.27 36.45 7.80
CA SER A 407 -4.03 36.24 6.56
C SER A 407 -5.52 36.47 6.76
N ASP A 408 -6.19 36.93 5.69
CA ASP A 408 -7.64 36.94 5.61
C ASP A 408 -8.19 35.51 5.74
N ALA A 409 -9.03 35.28 6.76
CA ALA A 409 -9.50 33.94 7.07
C ALA A 409 -10.38 33.36 5.96
N GLU A 410 -11.14 34.18 5.24
CA GLU A 410 -12.02 33.72 4.15
C GLU A 410 -11.23 33.26 2.94
N LYS A 411 -10.26 34.06 2.47
CA LYS A 411 -9.34 33.68 1.40
C LYS A 411 -8.57 32.40 1.73
N ALA A 412 -7.95 32.34 2.92
CA ALA A 412 -7.18 31.18 3.34
C ALA A 412 -8.07 29.93 3.48
N GLY A 413 -9.25 30.07 4.08
CA GLY A 413 -10.19 28.97 4.26
C GLY A 413 -10.77 28.43 2.95
N MET A 414 -10.99 29.29 1.95
CA MET A 414 -11.44 28.88 0.63
C MET A 414 -10.39 28.02 -0.07
N VAL A 415 -9.11 28.44 -0.07
CA VAL A 415 -8.01 27.65 -0.62
C VAL A 415 -7.89 26.28 0.06
N VAL A 416 -7.95 26.25 1.40
CA VAL A 416 -7.92 25.00 2.17
C VAL A 416 -9.09 24.10 1.81
N ALA A 417 -10.31 24.61 1.82
CA ALA A 417 -11.50 23.81 1.56
C ALA A 417 -11.56 23.28 0.13
N ASP A 418 -11.24 24.09 -0.88
CA ASP A 418 -11.31 23.69 -2.28
C ASP A 418 -10.28 22.61 -2.60
N ASN A 419 -9.05 22.77 -2.12
CA ASN A 419 -8.00 21.77 -2.31
C ASN A 419 -8.28 20.51 -1.50
N PHE A 420 -8.81 20.63 -0.28
CA PHE A 420 -9.25 19.50 0.52
C PHE A 420 -10.35 18.71 -0.20
N ASP A 421 -11.38 19.38 -0.71
CA ASP A 421 -12.49 18.76 -1.45
C ASP A 421 -12.01 18.06 -2.73
N LYS A 422 -11.00 18.61 -3.43
CA LYS A 422 -10.33 17.92 -4.55
C LYS A 422 -9.68 16.61 -4.11
N VAL A 423 -8.89 16.62 -3.02
CA VAL A 423 -8.24 15.41 -2.51
C VAL A 423 -9.27 14.37 -2.04
N ILE A 424 -10.37 14.79 -1.41
CA ILE A 424 -11.46 13.89 -1.00
C ILE A 424 -12.13 13.23 -2.20
N ARG A 425 -12.38 13.95 -3.29
CA ARG A 425 -12.92 13.35 -4.52
C ARG A 425 -12.00 12.26 -5.08
N LEU A 426 -10.69 12.51 -5.07
CA LEU A 426 -9.68 11.53 -5.49
C LEU A 426 -9.63 10.30 -4.58
N ARG A 427 -9.72 10.50 -3.26
CA ARG A 427 -9.83 9.41 -2.27
C ARG A 427 -11.08 8.55 -2.49
N LYS A 428 -12.24 9.16 -2.73
CA LYS A 428 -13.49 8.43 -3.05
C LYS A 428 -13.35 7.60 -4.32
N ARG A 429 -12.69 8.15 -5.35
CA ARG A 429 -12.42 7.42 -6.60
C ARG A 429 -11.45 6.26 -6.38
N ARG A 430 -10.39 6.44 -5.58
CA ARG A 430 -9.48 5.34 -5.18
C ARG A 430 -10.25 4.25 -4.45
N HIS A 431 -11.02 4.60 -3.42
CA HIS A 431 -11.78 3.63 -2.65
C HIS A 431 -12.73 2.79 -3.51
N SER A 432 -13.37 3.40 -4.52
CA SER A 432 -14.21 2.68 -5.49
C SER A 432 -13.42 1.67 -6.33
N SER A 433 -12.24 2.06 -6.84
CA SER A 433 -11.36 1.16 -7.61
C SER A 433 -10.80 0.02 -6.73
N VAL A 434 -10.38 0.34 -5.49
CA VAL A 434 -9.93 -0.67 -4.51
C VAL A 434 -11.05 -1.62 -4.11
N ALA A 435 -12.27 -1.13 -3.90
CA ALA A 435 -13.43 -1.99 -3.59
C ALA A 435 -13.73 -2.97 -4.73
N SER A 436 -13.61 -2.54 -6.00
CA SER A 436 -13.67 -3.43 -7.15
C SER A 436 -12.55 -4.47 -7.11
N TYR A 437 -11.32 -4.06 -6.78
CA TYR A 437 -10.17 -4.95 -6.65
C TYR A 437 -10.36 -6.01 -5.56
N VAL A 438 -10.92 -5.66 -4.39
CA VAL A 438 -11.26 -6.63 -3.31
C VAL A 438 -12.16 -7.74 -3.85
N GLY A 439 -13.22 -7.37 -4.59
CA GLY A 439 -14.15 -8.35 -5.17
C GLY A 439 -13.47 -9.29 -6.16
N VAL A 440 -12.61 -8.75 -7.03
CA VAL A 440 -11.84 -9.53 -8.00
C VAL A 440 -10.86 -10.48 -7.31
N ILE A 441 -10.12 -10.01 -6.29
CA ILE A 441 -9.15 -10.82 -5.55
C ILE A 441 -9.82 -11.97 -4.80
N TYR A 442 -10.97 -11.73 -4.15
CA TYR A 442 -11.71 -12.81 -3.51
C TYR A 442 -12.24 -13.84 -4.52
N GLY A 443 -12.76 -13.38 -5.66
CA GLY A 443 -13.25 -14.24 -6.73
C GLY A 443 -12.15 -15.10 -7.35
N ILE A 444 -11.01 -14.50 -7.71
CA ILE A 444 -9.88 -15.23 -8.31
C ILE A 444 -9.22 -16.17 -7.31
N THR A 445 -9.16 -15.83 -6.02
CA THR A 445 -8.68 -16.75 -4.97
C THR A 445 -9.53 -18.02 -4.94
N GLY A 446 -10.86 -17.87 -4.97
CA GLY A 446 -11.78 -19.00 -5.08
C GLY A 446 -11.60 -19.78 -6.38
N GLY A 447 -11.46 -19.10 -7.51
CA GLY A 447 -11.21 -19.74 -8.81
C GLY A 447 -9.88 -20.50 -8.87
N LEU A 448 -8.82 -19.95 -8.29
CA LEU A 448 -7.51 -20.58 -8.16
C LEU A 448 -7.60 -21.82 -7.27
N ALA A 449 -8.22 -21.70 -6.09
CA ALA A 449 -8.44 -22.83 -5.19
C ALA A 449 -9.24 -23.94 -5.86
N PHE A 450 -10.30 -23.59 -6.59
CA PHE A 450 -11.12 -24.52 -7.36
C PHE A 450 -10.30 -25.26 -8.43
N SER A 451 -9.53 -24.52 -9.23
CA SER A 451 -8.69 -25.10 -10.29
C SER A 451 -7.66 -26.06 -9.72
N LEU A 452 -6.95 -25.67 -8.65
CA LEU A 452 -5.92 -26.52 -8.06
C LEU A 452 -6.52 -27.74 -7.36
N ALA A 453 -7.68 -27.61 -6.73
CA ALA A 453 -8.40 -28.71 -6.11
C ALA A 453 -8.89 -29.74 -7.15
N ILE A 454 -9.37 -29.30 -8.32
CA ILE A 454 -9.69 -30.22 -9.43
C ILE A 454 -8.44 -30.97 -9.86
N SER A 455 -7.35 -30.26 -10.10
CA SER A 455 -6.10 -30.87 -10.57
C SER A 455 -5.55 -31.89 -9.57
N TYR A 456 -5.66 -31.60 -8.26
CA TYR A 456 -5.34 -32.54 -7.20
C TYR A 456 -6.28 -33.75 -7.18
N GLY A 457 -7.59 -33.54 -7.24
CA GLY A 457 -8.56 -34.65 -7.24
C GLY A 457 -8.44 -35.57 -8.45
N VAL A 458 -8.10 -35.03 -9.63
CA VAL A 458 -7.75 -35.83 -10.81
C VAL A 458 -6.50 -36.68 -10.55
N LEU A 459 -5.45 -36.09 -9.95
CA LEU A 459 -4.24 -36.80 -9.58
C LEU A 459 -4.52 -37.94 -8.58
N GLU A 460 -5.38 -37.72 -7.59
CA GLU A 460 -5.80 -38.74 -6.62
C GLU A 460 -6.48 -39.94 -7.32
N ILE A 461 -7.39 -39.66 -8.25
CA ILE A 461 -8.09 -40.71 -9.01
C ILE A 461 -7.12 -41.50 -9.87
N ILE A 462 -6.25 -40.81 -10.61
CA ILE A 462 -5.22 -41.46 -11.43
C ILE A 462 -4.36 -42.35 -10.53
N SER A 463 -3.92 -41.84 -9.38
CA SER A 463 -3.13 -42.61 -8.42
C SER A 463 -3.86 -43.86 -7.94
N LYS A 464 -5.16 -43.75 -7.65
CA LYS A 464 -5.99 -44.88 -7.25
C LYS A 464 -6.11 -45.92 -8.36
N VAL A 465 -6.35 -45.52 -9.61
CA VAL A 465 -6.44 -46.42 -10.76
C VAL A 465 -5.11 -47.14 -11.02
N PHE A 466 -3.98 -46.43 -10.96
CA PHE A 466 -2.66 -47.07 -11.15
C PHE A 466 -2.28 -48.01 -10.01
N SER A 467 -2.78 -47.78 -8.78
CA SER A 467 -2.55 -48.68 -7.66
C SER A 467 -3.29 -50.03 -7.76
N THR A 468 -4.37 -50.10 -8.54
CA THR A 468 -5.12 -51.34 -8.77
C THR A 468 -4.63 -52.13 -9.99
N LEU A 469 -3.80 -51.52 -10.85
CA LEU A 469 -3.22 -52.16 -12.02
C LEU A 469 -1.87 -52.80 -11.67
N ASP A 470 -1.71 -54.08 -12.00
CA ASP A 470 -0.42 -54.76 -11.89
C ASP A 470 0.51 -54.33 -13.04
N VAL A 471 1.16 -53.18 -12.83
CA VAL A 471 2.11 -52.56 -13.76
C VAL A 471 3.41 -53.34 -13.93
N SER A 472 3.65 -54.41 -13.15
CA SER A 472 4.83 -55.27 -13.30
C SER A 472 4.89 -55.87 -14.71
N SER A 473 3.74 -56.28 -15.25
CA SER A 473 3.59 -56.81 -16.60
C SER A 473 3.87 -55.80 -17.72
N LEU A 474 3.73 -54.48 -17.46
CA LEU A 474 3.95 -53.42 -18.46
C LEU A 474 5.43 -53.04 -18.58
N GLN A 475 6.21 -53.22 -17.51
CA GLN A 475 7.66 -53.01 -17.53
C GLN A 475 8.37 -54.03 -18.44
N ASP A 476 7.83 -55.25 -18.57
CA ASP A 476 8.33 -56.28 -19.49
C ASP A 476 8.15 -55.89 -20.98
N PHE A 477 7.19 -55.02 -21.30
CA PHE A 477 6.99 -54.46 -22.66
C PHE A 477 7.81 -53.19 -22.92
N GLY A 478 8.69 -52.78 -22.00
CA GLY A 478 9.46 -51.54 -22.12
C GLY A 478 8.64 -50.26 -21.95
N ILE A 479 7.41 -50.36 -21.45
CA ILE A 479 6.54 -49.23 -21.14
C ILE A 479 6.83 -48.79 -19.69
N PHE A 480 7.63 -47.73 -19.55
CA PHE A 480 7.91 -47.14 -18.25
C PHE A 480 6.75 -46.24 -17.82
N VAL A 481 5.84 -46.79 -17.02
CA VAL A 481 4.91 -45.98 -16.24
C VAL A 481 5.54 -45.75 -14.86
N ALA A 482 5.84 -44.49 -14.54
CA ALA A 482 6.28 -44.15 -13.20
C ALA A 482 5.12 -44.37 -12.24
N GLN A 483 5.36 -45.06 -11.12
CA GLN A 483 4.36 -45.15 -10.06
C GLN A 483 4.02 -43.71 -9.58
N PRO A 484 2.73 -43.39 -9.42
CA PRO A 484 2.32 -42.07 -8.94
C PRO A 484 2.96 -41.80 -7.58
N PRO A 485 3.23 -40.52 -7.25
CA PRO A 485 3.97 -40.16 -6.04
C PRO A 485 3.30 -40.77 -4.80
N SER A 486 4.05 -41.50 -3.99
CA SER A 486 3.59 -42.12 -2.73
C SER A 486 3.22 -41.10 -1.63
N GLU A 487 3.19 -39.80 -1.95
CA GLU A 487 3.05 -38.70 -1.01
C GLU A 487 1.96 -37.70 -1.43
N LEU A 488 0.76 -38.19 -1.81
CA LEU A 488 -0.41 -37.36 -2.14
C LEU A 488 -0.74 -36.32 -1.06
N PHE A 489 -0.51 -36.65 0.22
CA PHE A 489 -0.68 -35.71 1.33
C PHE A 489 0.31 -34.54 1.28
N ILE A 490 1.56 -34.78 0.87
CA ILE A 490 2.56 -33.71 0.74
C ILE A 490 2.18 -32.76 -0.41
N ILE A 491 1.68 -33.31 -1.52
CA ILE A 491 1.19 -32.50 -2.65
C ILE A 491 0.03 -31.60 -2.21
N GLU A 492 -0.92 -32.15 -1.44
CA GLU A 492 -2.01 -31.38 -0.86
C GLU A 492 -1.50 -30.23 0.03
N ILE A 493 -0.52 -30.51 0.90
CA ILE A 493 0.15 -29.50 1.74
C ILE A 493 0.75 -28.39 0.88
N PHE A 494 1.45 -28.72 -0.22
CA PHE A 494 2.04 -27.71 -1.10
C PHE A 494 0.98 -26.84 -1.79
N ILE A 495 -0.12 -27.43 -2.27
CA ILE A 495 -1.21 -26.69 -2.91
C ILE A 495 -1.85 -25.72 -1.90
N VAL A 496 -2.19 -26.20 -0.71
CA VAL A 496 -2.74 -25.35 0.35
C VAL A 496 -1.74 -24.27 0.76
N ALA A 497 -0.47 -24.60 0.89
CA ALA A 497 0.58 -23.63 1.24
C ALA A 497 0.70 -22.52 0.19
N ILE A 498 0.65 -22.86 -1.11
CA ILE A 498 0.65 -21.87 -2.20
C ILE A 498 -0.59 -20.96 -2.10
N LEU A 499 -1.77 -21.52 -1.85
CA LEU A 499 -3.02 -20.76 -1.78
C LEU A 499 -3.10 -19.86 -0.52
N PHE A 500 -2.58 -20.31 0.62
CA PHE A 500 -2.51 -19.51 1.84
C PHE A 500 -1.47 -18.40 1.74
N LEU A 501 -0.34 -18.69 1.11
CA LEU A 501 0.66 -17.69 0.77
C LEU A 501 0.10 -16.63 -0.17
N HIS A 502 -0.59 -17.05 -1.24
CA HIS A 502 -1.35 -16.16 -2.12
C HIS A 502 -2.32 -15.28 -1.31
N SER A 503 -3.10 -15.88 -0.40
CA SER A 503 -4.03 -15.14 0.47
C SER A 503 -3.33 -14.07 1.32
N PHE A 504 -2.13 -14.35 1.81
CA PHE A 504 -1.33 -13.38 2.56
C PHE A 504 -0.81 -12.25 1.66
N VAL A 505 -0.19 -12.60 0.52
CA VAL A 505 0.37 -11.62 -0.44
C VAL A 505 -0.73 -10.73 -1.02
N ALA A 506 -1.84 -11.32 -1.48
CA ALA A 506 -3.00 -10.59 -1.97
C ALA A 506 -3.62 -9.71 -0.88
N GLY A 507 -3.63 -10.15 0.39
CA GLY A 507 -4.07 -9.35 1.53
C GLY A 507 -3.23 -8.09 1.71
N THR A 508 -1.91 -8.20 1.58
CA THR A 508 -1.00 -7.04 1.61
C THR A 508 -1.16 -6.13 0.38
N ALA A 509 -1.47 -6.70 -0.79
CA ALA A 509 -1.74 -5.94 -2.00
C ALA A 509 -2.96 -5.01 -1.84
N LEU A 510 -4.04 -5.53 -1.23
CA LEU A 510 -5.27 -4.78 -0.96
C LEU A 510 -5.03 -3.62 0.01
N GLU A 511 -4.21 -3.82 1.05
CA GLU A 511 -3.85 -2.76 1.99
C GLU A 511 -3.03 -1.64 1.34
N ILE A 512 -2.00 -2.01 0.58
CA ILE A 512 -1.17 -1.05 -0.16
C ILE A 512 -2.05 -0.22 -1.11
N ALA A 513 -3.07 -0.85 -1.70
CA ALA A 513 -3.99 -0.17 -2.59
C ALA A 513 -4.92 0.83 -1.87
N ASP A 514 -5.38 0.50 -0.66
CA ASP A 514 -6.30 1.35 0.11
C ASP A 514 -5.58 2.51 0.85
N GLY A 515 -4.32 2.30 1.27
CA GLY A 515 -3.53 3.27 2.06
C GLY A 515 -3.75 3.20 3.57
N GLY A 516 -4.34 2.10 4.06
CA GLY A 516 -4.54 1.78 5.48
C GLY A 516 -3.27 1.26 6.17
N ARG A 517 -3.38 0.87 7.45
CA ARG A 517 -2.26 0.26 8.22
C ARG A 517 -2.21 -1.27 8.05
N VAL A 518 -1.04 -1.87 8.34
CA VAL A 518 -0.79 -3.34 8.27
C VAL A 518 -1.78 -4.21 9.03
N ALA A 519 -2.36 -3.71 10.11
CA ALA A 519 -3.40 -4.44 10.83
C ALA A 519 -4.67 -4.69 9.97
N HIS A 520 -4.90 -3.88 8.93
CA HIS A 520 -6.04 -3.96 8.02
C HIS A 520 -5.94 -5.16 7.06
N SER A 521 -4.76 -5.48 6.49
CA SER A 521 -4.62 -6.60 5.52
C SER A 521 -5.00 -7.96 6.10
N LEU A 522 -4.88 -8.14 7.42
CA LEU A 522 -5.09 -9.43 8.09
C LEU A 522 -6.50 -9.99 7.87
N HIS A 523 -7.54 -9.15 7.89
CA HIS A 523 -8.90 -9.67 7.73
C HIS A 523 -9.17 -10.15 6.29
N HIS A 524 -8.60 -9.48 5.28
CA HIS A 524 -8.67 -9.94 3.89
C HIS A 524 -7.97 -11.28 3.71
N ALA A 525 -6.77 -11.44 4.29
CA ALA A 525 -6.03 -12.70 4.27
C ALA A 525 -6.82 -13.85 4.93
N VAL A 526 -7.40 -13.61 6.11
CA VAL A 526 -8.24 -14.59 6.82
C VAL A 526 -9.46 -15.00 5.99
N ILE A 527 -10.17 -14.03 5.40
CA ILE A 527 -11.35 -14.32 4.56
C ILE A 527 -10.95 -15.18 3.36
N MET A 528 -9.84 -14.87 2.71
CA MET A 528 -9.33 -15.65 1.58
C MET A 528 -8.91 -17.07 2.00
N ILE A 529 -8.26 -17.25 3.15
CA ILE A 529 -7.93 -18.58 3.71
C ILE A 529 -9.20 -19.42 3.92
N TRP A 530 -10.28 -18.83 4.40
CA TRP A 530 -11.58 -19.51 4.52
C TRP A 530 -12.19 -19.84 3.16
N ILE A 531 -12.14 -18.92 2.19
CA ILE A 531 -12.59 -19.18 0.81
C ILE A 531 -11.83 -20.38 0.25
N VAL A 532 -10.50 -20.39 0.36
CA VAL A 532 -9.64 -21.50 -0.06
C VAL A 532 -10.08 -22.81 0.60
N SER A 533 -10.22 -22.82 1.93
CA SER A 533 -10.57 -24.02 2.71
C SER A 533 -11.92 -24.62 2.30
N PHE A 534 -12.94 -23.78 2.16
CA PHE A 534 -14.27 -24.23 1.74
C PHE A 534 -14.31 -24.69 0.29
N VAL A 535 -13.65 -23.96 -0.61
CA VAL A 535 -13.63 -24.31 -2.04
C VAL A 535 -12.88 -25.62 -2.26
N ILE A 536 -11.69 -25.81 -1.66
CA ILE A 536 -10.96 -27.07 -1.77
C ILE A 536 -11.83 -28.23 -1.28
N TYR A 537 -12.37 -28.12 -0.06
CA TYR A 537 -13.22 -29.18 0.50
C TYR A 537 -14.42 -29.49 -0.39
N GLY A 538 -15.17 -28.45 -0.79
CA GLY A 538 -16.35 -28.61 -1.65
C GLY A 538 -16.00 -29.24 -3.00
N THR A 539 -14.94 -28.79 -3.64
CA THR A 539 -14.47 -29.33 -4.92
C THR A 539 -14.07 -30.79 -4.79
N LEU A 540 -13.29 -31.17 -3.78
CA LEU A 540 -12.87 -32.57 -3.60
C LEU A 540 -14.06 -33.49 -3.33
N GLN A 541 -15.05 -33.05 -2.54
CA GLN A 541 -16.28 -33.83 -2.35
C GLN A 541 -17.05 -34.02 -3.67
N VAL A 542 -17.14 -32.98 -4.51
CA VAL A 542 -17.78 -33.08 -5.83
C VAL A 542 -17.00 -34.02 -6.75
N VAL A 543 -15.68 -33.92 -6.77
CA VAL A 543 -14.80 -34.80 -7.57
C VAL A 543 -15.00 -36.26 -7.17
N VAL A 544 -15.00 -36.56 -5.87
CA VAL A 544 -15.27 -37.90 -5.35
C VAL A 544 -16.68 -38.37 -5.71
N LEU A 545 -17.70 -37.51 -5.65
CA LEU A 545 -19.07 -37.88 -6.00
C LEU A 545 -19.26 -38.14 -7.50
N MET A 546 -18.66 -37.30 -8.36
CA MET A 546 -18.79 -37.42 -9.81
C MET A 546 -17.96 -38.57 -10.40
N LEU A 547 -16.78 -38.83 -9.84
CA LEU A 547 -15.82 -39.80 -10.40
C LEU A 547 -15.67 -41.06 -9.55
N GLY A 548 -16.04 -41.03 -8.27
CA GLY A 548 -16.09 -42.19 -7.38
C GLY A 548 -17.38 -43.01 -7.49
N GLY A 549 -18.43 -42.50 -8.14
CA GLY A 549 -19.62 -43.30 -8.48
C GLY A 549 -19.40 -44.34 -9.59
N GLY A 550 -18.21 -44.34 -10.21
CA GLY A 550 -17.85 -45.23 -11.33
C GLY A 550 -16.63 -46.14 -11.07
N LEU A 551 -16.12 -46.22 -9.84
CA LEU A 551 -15.02 -47.10 -9.43
C LEU A 551 -15.45 -48.12 -8.37
#